data_AF-A0A0A1UNZ6-F1
#
_entry.id   AF-A0A0A1UNZ6-F1
#
_cell.length_a   1.000
_cell.length_b   1.000
_cell.length_c   1.000
_cell.angle_alpha   90.00
_cell.angle_beta   90.00
_cell.angle_gamma   90.00
#
_symmetry.space_group_name_H-M   'P 1'
#
loop_
_entity.id
_entity.type
_entity.pdbx_description
1 polymer ?
#
loop_
_entity_poly.entity_id
_entity_poly.type
_entity_poly.pdbx_seq_one_letter_code
_entity_poly.pdbx_strand_id
1 'polypeptide(L)'
;MRFIQATAIAFGLLDLAIAHSDWPPFNSCICPGKMWCHGDTPQCTPDNTNATLTQCCASGQIALYGKCVSRGSQACPDGETICSGPESQCAVDNNGKSICCAAGQIAINGKCVSRGSNLCSDGETICSGTASQCSIDTSGKSICCARGQVAVSGKCAEPGSNTCSDGKTVCSGKNSQCTVDVTVFVGKDGGAVADTVCCAPGQKAINGKCYDGKAKIMPCYRGPCDWGQNFYCAWNAGNADSRCCKLNEYYAGNSCVRKR
;
A
#
# COMPACT_ATOMS: atom_id res chain seq x y z
N MET A 1 74.78 70.72 28.92
CA MET A 1 76.10 70.06 28.80
C MET A 1 76.26 69.04 29.91
N ARG A 2 76.19 67.75 29.56
CA ARG A 2 77.01 66.67 30.12
C ARG A 2 76.85 65.48 29.18
N PHE A 3 77.99 64.93 28.80
CA PHE A 3 78.21 63.93 27.76
C PHE A 3 78.62 62.62 28.46
N ILE A 4 78.53 61.51 27.70
CA ILE A 4 79.15 60.17 27.89
C ILE A 4 78.49 59.31 29.02
N GLN A 5 78.06 58.05 28.84
CA GLN A 5 78.64 56.94 28.07
C GLN A 5 77.62 55.96 27.48
N ALA A 6 77.94 55.51 26.26
CA ALA A 6 77.42 54.31 25.64
C ALA A 6 78.01 53.07 26.33
N THR A 7 77.17 52.07 26.60
CA THR A 7 77.61 50.71 26.89
C THR A 7 76.80 49.78 25.99
N ALA A 8 77.48 49.24 24.98
CA ALA A 8 76.96 48.15 24.17
C ALA A 8 76.84 46.90 25.06
N ILE A 9 75.64 46.32 25.11
CA ILE A 9 75.44 44.96 25.62
C ILE A 9 75.02 44.11 24.43
N ALA A 10 75.89 43.15 24.13
CA ALA A 10 75.75 42.19 23.06
C ALA A 10 74.55 41.26 23.29
N PHE A 11 73.98 40.82 22.16
CA PHE A 11 72.85 39.92 22.02
C PHE A 11 72.97 38.65 22.88
N GLY A 12 72.00 38.47 23.79
CA GLY A 12 71.50 37.16 24.18
C GLY A 12 70.26 36.85 23.37
N LEU A 13 70.40 35.98 22.36
CA LEU A 13 69.29 35.38 21.61
C LEU A 13 68.49 34.47 22.55
N LEU A 14 67.49 35.02 23.25
CA LEU A 14 66.41 34.26 23.86
C LEU A 14 65.14 35.12 23.84
N ASP A 15 64.09 34.56 23.22
CA ASP A 15 62.67 34.85 23.48
C ASP A 15 62.07 36.19 23.02
N LEU A 16 62.35 36.59 21.78
CA LEU A 16 61.46 37.50 21.04
C LEU A 16 61.10 36.95 19.65
N ALA A 17 60.78 35.66 19.60
CA ALA A 17 60.20 34.98 18.43
C ALA A 17 58.90 34.24 18.77
N ILE A 18 58.17 34.67 19.79
CA ILE A 18 56.85 34.13 20.15
C ILE A 18 55.84 35.28 20.19
N ALA A 19 55.45 35.80 19.02
CA ALA A 19 54.27 36.68 18.91
C ALA A 19 53.80 36.96 17.46
N HIS A 20 54.31 36.26 16.43
CA HIS A 20 54.04 36.64 15.03
C HIS A 20 53.49 35.52 14.13
N SER A 21 53.08 34.37 14.66
CA SER A 21 52.50 33.28 13.83
C SER A 21 51.09 32.83 14.18
N ASP A 22 50.54 33.24 15.33
CA ASP A 22 49.24 32.75 15.80
C ASP A 22 48.14 33.81 15.78
N TRP A 23 48.33 34.87 14.98
CA TRP A 23 47.19 35.74 14.68
C TRP A 23 46.28 35.02 13.69
N PRO A 24 45.00 34.79 14.04
CA PRO A 24 44.05 34.16 13.14
C PRO A 24 44.06 34.93 11.80
N PRO A 25 44.23 34.26 10.64
CA PRO A 25 44.01 34.93 9.35
C PRO A 25 42.63 35.59 9.36
N PHE A 26 42.51 36.76 8.73
CA PHE A 26 41.23 37.48 8.60
C PHE A 26 40.11 36.48 8.24
N ASN A 27 39.04 36.45 9.04
CA ASN A 27 37.96 35.44 9.05
C ASN A 27 38.31 34.06 9.65
N SER A 28 38.96 34.03 10.82
CA SER A 28 39.06 32.79 11.61
C SER A 28 38.69 32.97 13.08
N CYS A 29 38.11 31.91 13.65
CA CYS A 29 37.69 31.84 15.06
C CYS A 29 38.37 30.63 15.72
N ILE A 30 38.76 30.77 16.99
CA ILE A 30 39.30 29.68 17.82
C ILE A 30 38.17 29.12 18.67
N CYS A 31 37.86 27.83 18.50
CA CYS A 31 36.86 27.15 19.31
C CYS A 31 37.46 26.52 20.58
N PRO A 32 36.63 26.28 21.62
CA PRO A 32 37.01 25.42 22.74
C PRO A 32 37.61 24.10 22.22
N GLY A 33 38.79 23.72 22.73
CA GLY A 33 39.56 22.57 22.22
C GLY A 33 40.65 22.89 21.19
N LYS A 34 40.98 24.19 20.96
CA LYS A 34 42.03 24.66 20.04
C LYS A 34 41.78 24.32 18.56
N MET A 35 40.51 24.30 18.16
CA MET A 35 40.15 24.11 16.77
C MET A 35 40.13 25.45 16.04
N TRP A 36 40.82 25.54 14.89
CA TRP A 36 40.85 26.72 14.04
C TRP A 36 39.79 26.60 12.94
N CYS A 37 38.87 27.57 12.88
CA CYS A 37 37.89 27.62 11.80
C CYS A 37 38.32 28.66 10.74
N HIS A 38 38.31 28.29 9.46
CA HIS A 38 38.59 29.18 8.34
C HIS A 38 37.39 29.26 7.39
N GLY A 39 37.12 30.44 6.81
CA GLY A 39 36.08 30.64 5.79
C GLY A 39 35.36 31.98 5.93
N ASP A 40 34.35 32.26 5.11
CA ASP A 40 33.73 33.59 5.06
C ASP A 40 32.91 33.95 6.31
N THR A 41 32.35 32.96 7.03
CA THR A 41 31.62 33.15 8.31
C THR A 41 31.60 31.89 9.20
N PRO A 42 32.74 31.30 9.58
CA PRO A 42 32.76 30.12 10.44
C PRO A 42 32.28 30.48 11.86
N GLN A 43 31.42 29.62 12.43
CA GLN A 43 30.95 29.73 13.81
C GLN A 43 31.34 28.47 14.59
N CYS A 44 31.80 28.66 15.83
CA CYS A 44 32.00 27.58 16.78
C CYS A 44 30.64 27.12 17.29
N THR A 45 30.23 25.92 16.89
CA THR A 45 28.93 25.36 17.25
C THR A 45 29.15 24.15 18.17
N PRO A 46 28.69 24.19 19.43
CA PRO A 46 28.64 23.01 20.28
C PRO A 46 27.80 21.92 19.62
N ASP A 47 28.25 20.68 19.71
CA ASP A 47 27.48 19.55 19.24
C ASP A 47 26.31 19.27 20.17
N ASN A 48 25.08 19.30 19.64
CA ASN A 48 23.89 19.09 20.47
C ASN A 48 23.75 17.64 20.98
N THR A 49 24.52 16.70 20.44
CA THR A 49 24.55 15.29 20.85
C THR A 49 25.71 14.96 21.78
N ASN A 50 26.76 15.79 21.78
CA ASN A 50 27.90 15.68 22.69
C ASN A 50 28.43 17.05 23.07
N ALA A 51 28.02 17.55 24.24
CA ALA A 51 28.37 18.89 24.71
C ALA A 51 29.88 19.16 24.86
N THR A 52 30.73 18.13 24.84
CA THR A 52 32.19 18.28 24.90
C THR A 52 32.83 18.49 23.53
N LEU A 53 32.08 18.26 22.44
CA LEU A 53 32.53 18.45 21.07
C LEU A 53 32.05 19.81 20.55
N THR A 54 32.96 20.59 19.96
CA THR A 54 32.62 21.84 19.26
C THR A 54 33.10 21.75 17.82
N GLN A 55 32.27 22.14 16.86
CA GLN A 55 32.59 22.11 15.44
C GLN A 55 32.63 23.49 14.79
N CYS A 56 33.44 23.60 13.74
CA CYS A 56 33.44 24.76 12.85
C CYS A 56 32.35 24.58 11.78
N CYS A 57 31.21 25.23 11.95
CA CYS A 57 30.11 25.18 10.99
C CYS A 57 29.92 26.53 10.29
N ALA A 58 29.39 26.52 9.06
CA ALA A 58 29.04 27.76 8.37
C ALA A 58 27.89 28.49 9.09
N SER A 59 27.80 29.80 8.91
CA SER A 59 26.68 30.58 9.44
C SER A 59 25.32 29.97 9.04
N GLY A 60 24.46 29.74 10.04
CA GLY A 60 23.15 29.10 9.84
C GLY A 60 23.14 27.57 9.93
N GLN A 61 24.28 26.93 10.20
CA GLN A 61 24.36 25.49 10.49
C GLN A 61 24.44 25.20 12.00
N ILE A 62 24.11 23.97 12.38
CA ILE A 62 24.29 23.40 13.72
C ILE A 62 25.17 22.15 13.64
N ALA A 63 25.74 21.69 14.76
CA ALA A 63 26.52 20.46 14.83
C ALA A 63 25.71 19.33 15.49
N LEU A 64 25.64 18.18 14.82
CA LEU A 64 25.01 16.94 15.31
C LEU A 64 25.94 15.75 15.00
N TYR A 65 26.28 14.93 15.99
CA TYR A 65 27.17 13.75 15.88
C TYR A 65 28.46 14.01 15.09
N GLY A 66 29.08 15.14 15.33
CA GLY A 66 30.31 15.55 14.67
C GLY A 66 30.11 15.95 13.21
N LYS A 67 28.90 16.37 12.80
CA LYS A 67 28.63 16.88 11.45
C LYS A 67 27.89 18.22 11.50
N CYS A 68 28.32 19.16 10.67
CA CYS A 68 27.59 20.40 10.42
C CYS A 68 26.40 20.15 9.50
N VAL A 69 25.21 20.54 9.96
CA VAL A 69 23.93 20.36 9.26
C VAL A 69 23.12 21.64 9.31
N SER A 70 22.11 21.79 8.44
CA SER A 70 21.28 22.99 8.44
C SER A 70 20.54 23.18 9.76
N ARG A 71 20.34 24.44 10.18
CA ARG A 71 19.50 24.73 11.34
C ARG A 71 18.08 24.20 11.10
N GLY A 72 17.55 23.47 12.09
CA GLY A 72 16.26 22.75 11.99
C GLY A 72 16.41 21.27 11.67
N SER A 73 17.63 20.76 11.43
CA SER A 73 17.88 19.32 11.40
C SER A 73 17.80 18.70 12.79
N GLN A 74 17.38 17.44 12.86
CA GLN A 74 17.29 16.66 14.09
C GLN A 74 17.99 15.31 13.94
N ALA A 75 18.63 14.88 15.03
CA ALA A 75 19.23 13.57 15.17
C ALA A 75 18.17 12.54 15.55
N CYS A 76 18.17 11.38 14.89
CA CYS A 76 17.28 10.29 15.24
C CYS A 76 17.85 9.41 16.37
N PRO A 77 16.99 8.60 17.04
CA PRO A 77 17.43 7.77 18.17
C PRO A 77 18.51 6.74 17.85
N ASP A 78 18.71 6.40 16.57
CA ASP A 78 19.77 5.48 16.13
C ASP A 78 21.19 6.09 16.18
N GLY A 79 21.31 7.41 16.35
CA GLY A 79 22.59 8.10 16.41
C GLY A 79 23.28 8.30 15.07
N GLU A 80 22.69 7.85 13.97
CA GLU A 80 23.29 7.91 12.64
C GLU A 80 22.43 8.73 11.68
N THR A 81 21.11 8.64 11.80
CA THR A 81 20.17 9.29 10.90
C THR A 81 19.95 10.74 11.33
N ILE A 82 20.14 11.67 10.38
CA ILE A 82 19.86 13.10 10.58
C ILE A 82 18.79 13.54 9.59
N CYS A 83 17.65 13.99 10.12
CA CYS A 83 16.54 14.49 9.31
C CYS A 83 16.62 16.00 9.20
N SER A 84 16.77 16.49 7.96
CA SER A 84 16.89 17.92 7.66
C SER A 84 15.59 18.47 7.10
N GLY A 85 15.24 19.68 7.55
CA GLY A 85 14.07 20.42 7.10
C GLY A 85 12.93 20.44 8.13
N PRO A 86 12.15 21.53 8.20
CA PRO A 86 11.15 21.75 9.25
C PRO A 86 9.97 20.77 9.20
N GLU A 87 9.71 20.18 8.04
CA GLU A 87 8.63 19.20 7.84
C GLU A 87 9.12 17.76 7.97
N SER A 88 10.42 17.53 8.23
CA SER A 88 11.02 16.21 8.33
C SER A 88 11.15 15.79 9.80
N GLN A 89 10.68 14.60 10.13
CA GLN A 89 10.75 14.02 11.47
C GLN A 89 11.37 12.63 11.45
N CYS A 90 12.06 12.29 12.54
CA CYS A 90 12.54 10.93 12.77
C CYS A 90 11.36 9.99 13.01
N ALA A 91 11.31 8.91 12.23
CA ALA A 91 10.37 7.82 12.42
C ALA A 91 11.15 6.51 12.51
N VAL A 92 10.92 5.76 13.58
CA VAL A 92 11.50 4.43 13.78
C VAL A 92 10.53 3.40 13.23
N ASP A 93 11.00 2.54 12.33
CA ASP A 93 10.19 1.48 11.75
C ASP A 93 10.03 0.27 12.70
N ASN A 94 9.21 -0.69 12.29
CA ASN A 94 8.97 -1.94 13.02
C ASN A 94 10.20 -2.85 13.14
N ASN A 95 11.31 -2.55 12.46
CA ASN A 95 12.58 -3.26 12.55
C ASN A 95 13.62 -2.47 13.38
N GLY A 96 13.23 -1.34 13.97
CA GLY A 96 14.13 -0.48 14.75
C GLY A 96 14.98 0.48 13.92
N LYS A 97 14.79 0.54 12.60
CA LYS A 97 15.52 1.44 11.71
C LYS A 97 14.90 2.84 11.77
N SER A 98 15.70 3.87 12.03
CA SER A 98 15.23 5.25 11.89
C SER A 98 15.31 5.70 10.44
N ILE A 99 14.28 6.42 9.99
CA ILE A 99 14.23 7.10 8.70
C ILE A 99 13.61 8.49 8.85
N CYS A 100 13.80 9.33 7.85
CA CYS A 100 13.22 10.66 7.81
C CYS A 100 11.92 10.66 7.02
N CYS A 101 10.82 10.98 7.70
CA CYS A 101 9.49 11.06 7.11
C CYS A 101 8.90 12.45 7.24
N ALA A 102 7.91 12.77 6.41
CA ALA A 102 7.19 14.02 6.57
C ALA A 102 6.42 14.03 7.92
N ALA A 103 6.19 15.23 8.45
CA ALA A 103 5.39 15.42 9.65
C ALA A 103 4.03 14.73 9.50
N GLY A 104 3.67 13.90 10.48
CA GLY A 104 2.44 13.12 10.45
C GLY A 104 2.51 11.80 9.67
N GLN A 105 3.66 11.42 9.11
CA GLN A 105 3.89 10.06 8.61
C GLN A 105 4.56 9.17 9.67
N ILE A 106 4.43 7.86 9.50
CA ILE A 106 5.11 6.83 10.30
C ILE A 106 6.01 5.99 9.39
N ALA A 107 6.96 5.24 9.97
CA ALA A 107 7.82 4.33 9.23
C ALA A 107 7.34 2.88 9.39
N ILE A 108 7.24 2.15 8.28
CA ILE A 108 6.99 0.70 8.24
C ILE A 108 7.92 0.09 7.20
N ASN A 109 8.71 -0.91 7.57
CA ASN A 109 9.72 -1.57 6.72
C ASN A 109 10.59 -0.57 5.93
N GLY A 110 11.13 0.43 6.63
CA GLY A 110 11.98 1.46 6.06
C GLY A 110 11.28 2.40 5.08
N LYS A 111 9.94 2.44 5.03
CA LYS A 111 9.15 3.35 4.18
C LYS A 111 8.27 4.27 5.01
N CYS A 112 8.19 5.52 4.59
CA CYS A 112 7.25 6.48 5.14
C CYS A 112 5.85 6.22 4.60
N VAL A 113 4.89 6.08 5.51
CA VAL A 113 3.49 5.82 5.20
C VAL A 113 2.60 6.76 6.00
N SER A 114 1.36 6.94 5.53
CA SER A 114 0.39 7.80 6.21
C SER A 114 0.08 7.26 7.62
N ARG A 115 -0.22 8.17 8.55
CA ARG A 115 -0.71 7.76 9.87
C ARG A 115 -1.99 6.94 9.74
N GLY A 116 -2.08 5.85 10.49
CA GLY A 116 -3.21 4.91 10.41
C GLY A 116 -3.05 3.81 9.36
N SER A 117 -1.93 3.78 8.62
CA SER A 117 -1.52 2.59 7.88
C SER A 117 -1.15 1.45 8.83
N ASN A 118 -1.42 0.21 8.42
CA ASN A 118 -1.12 -0.99 9.20
C ASN A 118 -0.33 -2.00 8.37
N LEU A 119 0.67 -2.62 8.98
CA LEU A 119 1.38 -3.76 8.40
C LEU A 119 0.57 -5.04 8.65
N CYS A 120 0.36 -5.82 7.62
CA CYS A 120 -0.34 -7.10 7.72
C CYS A 120 0.56 -8.18 8.31
N SER A 121 -0.05 -9.28 8.73
CA SER A 121 0.65 -10.42 9.34
C SER A 121 1.65 -11.12 8.42
N ASP A 122 1.57 -10.87 7.10
CA ASP A 122 2.57 -11.35 6.15
C ASP A 122 3.90 -10.57 6.21
N GLY A 123 3.95 -9.47 6.96
CA GLY A 123 5.15 -8.65 7.11
C GLY A 123 5.50 -7.82 5.88
N GLU A 124 4.71 -7.87 4.81
CA GLU A 124 4.98 -7.19 3.54
C GLU A 124 3.86 -6.21 3.15
N THR A 125 2.60 -6.63 3.32
CA THR A 125 1.45 -5.86 2.86
C THR A 125 1.15 -4.71 3.81
N ILE A 126 1.08 -3.48 3.28
CA ILE A 126 0.75 -2.28 4.05
C ILE A 126 -0.58 -1.71 3.58
N CYS A 127 -1.57 -1.73 4.47
CA CYS A 127 -2.88 -1.17 4.19
C CYS A 127 -2.96 0.27 4.66
N SER A 128 -3.11 1.19 3.71
CA SER A 128 -3.04 2.63 3.98
C SER A 128 -4.39 3.21 4.40
N GLY A 129 -4.34 4.06 5.43
CA GLY A 129 -5.49 4.80 5.94
C GLY A 129 -6.37 3.99 6.90
N THR A 130 -7.14 4.70 7.72
CA THR A 130 -7.96 4.11 8.79
C THR A 130 -9.19 3.36 8.29
N ALA A 131 -9.60 3.56 7.03
CA ALA A 131 -10.72 2.84 6.43
C ALA A 131 -10.32 1.47 5.86
N SER A 132 -9.02 1.21 5.73
CA SER A 132 -8.48 -0.03 5.18
C SER A 132 -8.03 -0.97 6.31
N GLN A 133 -8.20 -2.27 6.11
CA GLN A 133 -7.77 -3.32 7.02
C GLN A 133 -7.11 -4.46 6.26
N CYS A 134 -6.20 -5.16 6.93
CA CYS A 134 -5.65 -6.42 6.45
C CYS A 134 -6.74 -7.48 6.46
N SER A 135 -6.86 -8.20 5.36
CA SER A 135 -7.71 -9.38 5.26
C SER A 135 -6.92 -10.51 4.61
N ILE A 136 -7.08 -11.72 5.14
CA ILE A 136 -6.36 -12.91 4.67
C ILE A 136 -7.29 -13.66 3.71
N ASP A 137 -6.82 -13.81 2.47
CA ASP A 137 -7.52 -14.56 1.44
C ASP A 137 -7.56 -16.06 1.77
N THR A 138 -8.43 -16.81 1.11
CA THR A 138 -8.49 -18.28 1.22
C THR A 138 -7.18 -18.95 0.79
N SER A 139 -6.37 -18.27 -0.03
CA SER A 139 -5.00 -18.69 -0.39
C SER A 139 -3.94 -18.42 0.69
N GLY A 140 -4.30 -17.74 1.79
CA GLY A 140 -3.37 -17.31 2.84
C GLY A 140 -2.67 -15.98 2.57
N LYS A 141 -2.88 -15.35 1.40
CA LYS A 141 -2.29 -14.06 1.05
C LYS A 141 -3.01 -12.91 1.75
N SER A 142 -2.27 -11.94 2.30
CA SER A 142 -2.88 -10.71 2.82
C SER A 142 -3.22 -9.75 1.68
N ILE A 143 -4.38 -9.13 1.77
CA ILE A 143 -4.79 -8.02 0.91
C ILE A 143 -5.43 -6.91 1.75
N CYS A 144 -5.51 -5.72 1.19
CA CYS A 144 -6.12 -4.56 1.84
C CYS A 144 -7.56 -4.39 1.39
N CYS A 145 -8.49 -4.49 2.35
CA CYS A 145 -9.91 -4.34 2.11
C CYS A 145 -10.50 -3.23 2.97
N ALA A 146 -11.68 -2.73 2.59
CA ALA A 146 -12.40 -1.82 3.46
C ALA A 146 -12.75 -2.51 4.78
N ARG A 147 -12.86 -1.72 5.86
CA ARG A 147 -13.35 -2.24 7.14
C ARG A 147 -14.67 -2.98 6.97
N GLY A 148 -14.74 -4.18 7.55
CA GLY A 148 -15.89 -5.07 7.44
C GLY A 148 -15.87 -5.99 6.23
N GLN A 149 -14.99 -5.80 5.25
CA GLN A 149 -14.84 -6.72 4.12
C GLN A 149 -13.82 -7.83 4.40
N VAL A 150 -13.99 -8.94 3.70
CA VAL A 150 -13.13 -10.12 3.71
C VAL A 150 -12.49 -10.36 2.35
N ALA A 151 -11.30 -10.96 2.34
CA ALA A 151 -10.60 -11.36 1.14
C ALA A 151 -11.11 -12.72 0.64
N VAL A 152 -11.56 -12.77 -0.60
CA VAL A 152 -12.06 -13.97 -1.27
C VAL A 152 -11.54 -14.01 -2.70
N SER A 153 -10.73 -15.02 -3.02
CA SER A 153 -10.08 -15.22 -4.32
C SER A 153 -9.32 -13.97 -4.78
N GLY A 154 -8.54 -13.39 -3.86
CA GLY A 154 -7.70 -12.21 -4.12
C GLY A 154 -8.46 -10.90 -4.31
N LYS A 155 -9.77 -10.85 -4.00
CA LYS A 155 -10.60 -9.65 -4.06
C LYS A 155 -11.30 -9.40 -2.73
N CYS A 156 -11.65 -8.15 -2.46
CA CYS A 156 -12.47 -7.81 -1.31
C CYS A 156 -13.95 -8.11 -1.58
N ALA A 157 -14.60 -8.72 -0.61
CA ALA A 157 -15.99 -9.12 -0.66
C ALA A 157 -16.67 -8.90 0.70
N GLU A 158 -18.00 -8.92 0.71
CA GLU A 158 -18.76 -8.84 1.96
C GLU A 158 -18.56 -10.09 2.83
N PRO A 159 -18.73 -9.99 4.17
CA PRO A 159 -18.73 -11.15 5.04
C PRO A 159 -19.75 -12.21 4.60
N GLY A 160 -19.33 -13.47 4.63
CA GLY A 160 -20.15 -14.57 4.17
C GLY A 160 -20.14 -14.79 2.66
N SER A 161 -19.32 -14.04 1.91
CA SER A 161 -19.04 -14.36 0.51
C SER A 161 -18.23 -15.65 0.39
N ASN A 162 -18.54 -16.44 -0.65
CA ASN A 162 -17.82 -17.68 -0.95
C ASN A 162 -17.48 -17.78 -2.43
N THR A 163 -16.29 -18.31 -2.73
CA THR A 163 -15.93 -18.68 -4.10
C THR A 163 -16.62 -19.98 -4.48
N CYS A 164 -17.14 -20.03 -5.69
CA CYS A 164 -17.69 -21.23 -6.27
C CYS A 164 -16.59 -22.20 -6.73
N SER A 165 -16.98 -23.43 -7.03
CA SER A 165 -16.06 -24.49 -7.50
C SER A 165 -15.38 -24.18 -8.83
N ASP A 166 -15.92 -23.23 -9.60
CA ASP A 166 -15.29 -22.73 -10.83
C ASP A 166 -14.06 -21.84 -10.58
N GLY A 167 -13.80 -21.47 -9.32
CA GLY A 167 -12.70 -20.60 -8.90
C GLY A 167 -12.82 -19.14 -9.36
N LYS A 168 -13.93 -18.77 -10.01
CA LYS A 168 -14.13 -17.46 -10.64
C LYS A 168 -15.32 -16.71 -10.07
N THR A 169 -16.41 -17.42 -9.80
CA THR A 169 -17.65 -16.85 -9.32
C THR A 169 -17.57 -16.67 -7.80
N VAL A 170 -17.86 -15.47 -7.31
CA VAL A 170 -17.94 -15.17 -5.88
C VAL A 170 -19.36 -14.76 -5.55
N CYS A 171 -20.04 -15.59 -4.77
CA CYS A 171 -21.38 -15.33 -4.31
C CYS A 171 -21.34 -14.54 -3.01
N SER A 172 -21.92 -13.35 -3.02
CA SER A 172 -21.88 -12.44 -1.88
C SER A 172 -23.16 -12.48 -1.06
N GLY A 173 -22.98 -12.41 0.27
CA GLY A 173 -24.07 -12.38 1.24
C GLY A 173 -24.43 -13.77 1.79
N LYS A 174 -24.82 -13.77 3.08
CA LYS A 174 -25.11 -14.97 3.88
C LYS A 174 -26.13 -15.94 3.26
N ASN A 175 -27.01 -15.44 2.39
CA ASN A 175 -28.07 -16.20 1.74
C ASN A 175 -27.84 -16.33 0.23
N SER A 176 -26.59 -16.39 -0.22
CA SER A 176 -26.26 -16.74 -1.59
C SER A 176 -25.59 -18.10 -1.64
N GLN A 177 -25.91 -18.90 -2.66
CA GLN A 177 -25.29 -20.18 -2.95
C GLN A 177 -24.80 -20.21 -4.39
N CYS A 178 -23.73 -20.95 -4.64
CA CYS A 178 -23.29 -21.31 -5.98
C CYS A 178 -24.27 -22.30 -6.58
N THR A 179 -24.66 -22.09 -7.83
CA THR A 179 -25.60 -22.95 -8.54
C THR A 179 -25.16 -23.06 -9.99
N VAL A 180 -25.20 -24.27 -10.54
CA VAL A 180 -24.95 -24.48 -11.98
C VAL A 180 -26.15 -23.97 -12.76
N ASP A 181 -25.91 -23.07 -13.70
CA ASP A 181 -26.90 -22.58 -14.65
C ASP A 181 -27.10 -23.60 -15.77
N VAL A 182 -28.33 -24.12 -15.87
CA VAL A 182 -28.70 -25.07 -16.91
C VAL A 182 -29.29 -24.31 -18.08
N THR A 183 -28.68 -24.43 -19.26
CA THR A 183 -29.10 -23.69 -20.44
C THR A 183 -29.28 -24.61 -21.66
N VAL A 184 -30.04 -24.14 -22.66
CA VAL A 184 -30.08 -24.77 -24.00
C VAL A 184 -29.02 -24.20 -24.96
N PHE A 185 -28.20 -23.25 -24.50
CA PHE A 185 -27.20 -22.60 -25.34
C PHE A 185 -25.94 -23.45 -25.40
N VAL A 186 -25.32 -23.44 -26.58
CA VAL A 186 -24.08 -24.16 -26.85
C VAL A 186 -22.94 -23.13 -26.90
N GLY A 187 -21.83 -23.47 -26.26
CA GLY A 187 -20.62 -22.66 -26.24
C GLY A 187 -19.98 -22.57 -27.62
N LYS A 188 -18.99 -21.69 -27.76
CA LYS A 188 -18.22 -21.53 -29.00
C LYS A 188 -17.44 -22.79 -29.40
N ASP A 189 -17.20 -23.67 -28.44
CA ASP A 189 -16.54 -24.97 -28.56
C ASP A 189 -17.50 -26.12 -28.91
N GLY A 190 -18.81 -25.85 -29.03
CA GLY A 190 -19.81 -26.88 -29.28
C GLY A 190 -20.26 -27.63 -28.02
N GLY A 191 -19.74 -27.27 -26.84
CA GLY A 191 -20.13 -27.86 -25.55
C GLY A 191 -21.38 -27.23 -24.96
N ALA A 192 -22.04 -27.92 -24.03
CA ALA A 192 -23.13 -27.33 -23.25
C ALA A 192 -22.59 -26.19 -22.36
N VAL A 193 -23.24 -25.03 -22.39
CA VAL A 193 -22.90 -23.93 -21.46
C VAL A 193 -23.40 -24.30 -20.07
N ALA A 194 -22.47 -24.45 -19.14
CA ALA A 194 -22.73 -24.70 -17.73
C ALA A 194 -21.91 -23.71 -16.89
N ASP A 195 -22.44 -22.49 -16.78
CA ASP A 195 -21.83 -21.45 -15.96
C ASP A 195 -22.25 -21.62 -14.50
N THR A 196 -21.40 -21.20 -13.56
CA THR A 196 -21.81 -21.11 -12.17
C THR A 196 -22.35 -19.70 -11.90
N VAL A 197 -23.51 -19.63 -11.25
CA VAL A 197 -24.15 -18.37 -10.89
C VAL A 197 -24.54 -18.37 -9.41
N CYS A 198 -24.90 -17.20 -8.90
CA CYS A 198 -25.29 -17.00 -7.52
C CYS A 198 -26.80 -16.88 -7.39
N CYS A 199 -27.41 -17.83 -6.66
CA CYS A 199 -28.84 -17.85 -6.36
C CYS A 199 -29.09 -17.93 -4.86
N ALA A 200 -30.33 -17.75 -4.41
CA ALA A 200 -30.67 -17.98 -3.00
C ALA A 200 -30.66 -19.50 -2.67
N PRO A 201 -30.45 -19.88 -1.40
CA PRO A 201 -30.56 -21.27 -0.95
C PRO A 201 -31.84 -21.96 -1.44
N GLY A 202 -31.67 -23.16 -2.00
CA GLY A 202 -32.79 -23.94 -2.51
C GLY A 202 -33.33 -23.49 -3.87
N GLN A 203 -32.71 -22.51 -4.53
CA GLN A 203 -33.02 -22.14 -5.91
C GLN A 203 -32.15 -22.92 -6.91
N LYS A 204 -32.65 -23.02 -8.15
CA LYS A 204 -31.91 -23.49 -9.32
C LYS A 204 -31.77 -22.37 -10.35
N ALA A 205 -30.73 -22.43 -11.18
CA ALA A 205 -30.50 -21.47 -12.25
C ALA A 205 -30.86 -22.07 -13.61
N ILE A 206 -31.62 -21.32 -14.41
CA ILE A 206 -31.99 -21.67 -15.78
C ILE A 206 -31.87 -20.44 -16.67
N ASN A 207 -31.08 -20.54 -17.73
CA ASN A 207 -30.77 -19.45 -18.67
C ASN A 207 -30.40 -18.14 -17.94
N GLY A 208 -29.52 -18.23 -16.96
CA GLY A 208 -28.98 -17.10 -16.19
C GLY A 208 -29.93 -16.52 -15.13
N LYS A 209 -31.08 -17.14 -14.89
CA LYS A 209 -32.07 -16.67 -13.90
C LYS A 209 -32.31 -17.72 -12.81
N CYS A 210 -32.49 -17.25 -11.58
CA CYS A 210 -32.78 -18.10 -10.44
C CYS A 210 -34.29 -18.35 -10.30
N TYR A 211 -34.66 -19.59 -9.99
CA TYR A 211 -36.03 -20.03 -9.76
C TYR A 211 -36.09 -20.92 -8.53
N ASP A 212 -37.27 -21.05 -7.93
CA ASP A 212 -37.50 -22.03 -6.86
C ASP A 212 -37.05 -23.43 -7.28
N GLY A 213 -36.31 -24.13 -6.42
CA GLY A 213 -35.77 -25.46 -6.73
C GLY A 213 -36.85 -26.51 -7.00
N LYS A 214 -38.07 -26.32 -6.47
CA LYS A 214 -39.23 -27.18 -6.73
C LYS A 214 -40.02 -26.76 -7.97
N ALA A 215 -39.70 -25.61 -8.59
CA ALA A 215 -40.36 -25.17 -9.80
C ALA A 215 -40.16 -26.22 -10.91
N LYS A 216 -41.25 -26.64 -11.55
CA LYS A 216 -41.24 -27.64 -12.63
C LYS A 216 -40.90 -27.00 -13.97
N ILE A 217 -39.81 -26.25 -14.01
CA ILE A 217 -39.35 -25.53 -15.19
C ILE A 217 -38.15 -26.21 -15.84
N MET A 218 -38.05 -26.08 -17.16
CA MET A 218 -36.94 -26.57 -17.99
C MET A 218 -36.42 -25.45 -18.92
N PRO A 219 -35.13 -25.47 -19.31
CA PRO A 219 -34.57 -24.46 -20.20
C PRO A 219 -35.21 -24.53 -21.60
N CYS A 220 -35.40 -23.36 -22.22
CA CYS A 220 -35.80 -23.25 -23.63
C CYS A 220 -35.27 -21.95 -24.23
N TYR A 221 -35.14 -21.87 -25.56
CA TYR A 221 -34.44 -20.75 -26.20
C TYR A 221 -35.14 -19.42 -25.95
N ARG A 222 -36.47 -19.39 -26.03
CA ARG A 222 -37.30 -18.21 -25.73
C ARG A 222 -37.65 -18.01 -24.25
N GLY A 223 -36.94 -18.68 -23.35
CA GLY A 223 -37.18 -18.65 -21.91
C GLY A 223 -37.77 -19.97 -21.39
N PRO A 224 -37.71 -20.21 -20.07
CA PRO A 224 -38.02 -21.52 -19.52
C PRO A 224 -39.50 -21.89 -19.66
N CYS A 225 -39.75 -23.19 -19.84
CA CYS A 225 -41.09 -23.74 -19.95
C CYS A 225 -41.52 -24.42 -18.66
N ASP A 226 -42.76 -24.17 -18.23
CA ASP A 226 -43.35 -24.80 -17.04
C ASP A 226 -44.01 -26.14 -17.40
N TRP A 227 -43.27 -27.22 -17.16
CA TRP A 227 -43.76 -28.59 -17.29
C TRP A 227 -44.87 -28.91 -16.28
N GLY A 228 -44.92 -28.23 -15.14
CA GLY A 228 -46.04 -28.33 -14.20
C GLY A 228 -47.39 -27.92 -14.80
N GLN A 229 -47.36 -27.07 -15.83
CA GLN A 229 -48.53 -26.66 -16.61
C GLN A 229 -48.65 -27.39 -17.96
N ASN A 230 -47.99 -28.54 -18.10
CA ASN A 230 -47.94 -29.34 -19.34
C ASN A 230 -47.33 -28.61 -20.55
N PHE A 231 -46.39 -27.69 -20.31
CA PHE A 231 -45.55 -27.14 -21.38
C PHE A 231 -44.21 -27.87 -21.47
N TYR A 232 -43.70 -28.01 -22.68
CA TYR A 232 -42.36 -28.51 -22.93
C TYR A 232 -41.63 -27.61 -23.92
N CYS A 233 -40.31 -27.67 -23.91
CA CYS A 233 -39.49 -26.95 -24.88
C CYS A 233 -39.53 -27.68 -26.24
N ALA A 234 -40.29 -27.15 -27.18
CA ALA A 234 -40.40 -27.68 -28.53
C ALA A 234 -39.43 -26.96 -29.47
N TRP A 235 -38.69 -27.73 -30.25
CA TRP A 235 -37.73 -27.23 -31.24
C TRP A 235 -38.36 -27.16 -32.63
N ASN A 236 -38.01 -26.13 -33.39
CA ASN A 236 -38.41 -26.04 -34.79
C ASN A 236 -37.61 -27.03 -35.65
N ALA A 237 -38.08 -27.23 -36.88
CA ALA A 237 -37.29 -27.93 -37.88
C ALA A 237 -35.94 -27.22 -38.09
N GLY A 238 -34.83 -27.95 -37.93
CA GLY A 238 -33.47 -27.40 -38.03
C GLY A 238 -32.85 -26.92 -36.71
N ASN A 239 -33.53 -27.07 -35.56
CA ASN A 239 -33.01 -26.77 -34.22
C ASN A 239 -32.49 -25.32 -34.02
N ALA A 240 -32.99 -24.37 -34.80
CA ALA A 240 -32.54 -22.97 -34.75
C ALA A 240 -33.28 -22.14 -33.69
N ASP A 241 -34.48 -22.56 -33.29
CA ASP A 241 -35.31 -21.88 -32.29
C ASP A 241 -36.10 -22.91 -31.47
N SER A 242 -36.43 -22.55 -30.23
CA SER A 242 -37.33 -23.34 -29.40
C SER A 242 -38.22 -22.48 -28.51
N ARG A 243 -39.43 -22.99 -28.28
CA ARG A 243 -40.44 -22.30 -27.49
C ARG A 243 -41.28 -23.27 -26.69
N CYS A 244 -42.01 -22.73 -25.72
CA CYS A 244 -42.94 -23.50 -24.91
C CYS A 244 -44.20 -23.83 -25.70
N CYS A 245 -44.44 -25.12 -25.93
CA CYS A 245 -45.68 -25.65 -26.50
C CYS A 245 -46.34 -26.61 -25.52
N LYS A 246 -47.66 -26.80 -25.62
CA LYS A 246 -48.35 -27.80 -24.80
C LYS A 246 -47.96 -29.21 -25.23
N LEU A 247 -48.05 -30.20 -24.35
CA LEU A 247 -47.72 -31.61 -24.67
C LEU A 247 -48.46 -32.18 -25.88
N ASN A 248 -49.67 -31.70 -26.15
CA ASN A 248 -50.48 -32.07 -27.31
C ASN A 248 -50.24 -31.20 -28.56
N GLU A 249 -49.20 -30.37 -28.55
CA GLU A 249 -48.78 -29.50 -29.66
C GLU A 249 -47.36 -29.85 -30.10
N TYR A 250 -46.94 -29.36 -31.27
CA TYR A 250 -45.57 -29.39 -31.78
C TYR A 250 -45.21 -28.03 -32.41
N TYR A 251 -43.92 -27.72 -32.51
CA TYR A 251 -43.49 -26.42 -33.05
C TYR A 251 -43.40 -26.48 -34.59
N ALA A 252 -44.24 -25.71 -35.30
CA ALA A 252 -44.27 -25.64 -36.76
C ALA A 252 -44.29 -24.20 -37.25
N GLY A 253 -43.41 -23.86 -38.19
CA GLY A 253 -43.21 -22.49 -38.63
C GLY A 253 -42.83 -21.61 -37.45
N ASN A 254 -43.70 -20.66 -37.09
CA ASN A 254 -43.54 -19.78 -35.94
C ASN A 254 -44.55 -20.02 -34.81
N SER A 255 -45.31 -21.13 -34.82
CA SER A 255 -46.38 -21.37 -33.84
C SER A 255 -46.41 -22.81 -33.29
N CYS A 256 -46.99 -22.98 -32.11
CA CYS A 256 -47.34 -24.30 -31.59
C CYS A 256 -48.63 -24.78 -32.26
N VAL A 257 -48.60 -25.96 -32.88
CA VAL A 257 -49.72 -26.53 -33.63
C VAL A 257 -50.15 -27.83 -32.97
N ARG A 258 -51.47 -28.04 -32.83
CA ARG A 258 -52.02 -29.23 -32.19
C ARG A 258 -51.74 -30.48 -33.01
N LYS A 259 -51.35 -31.57 -32.34
CA LYS A 259 -51.21 -32.90 -32.94
C LYS A 259 -52.59 -33.40 -33.38
N ARG A 260 -52.69 -33.90 -34.60
CA ARG A 260 -53.89 -34.55 -35.14
C ARG A 260 -54.00 -35.98 -34.63
#